data_AF-A0A9Q8PBQ4-F1
#
_entry.id   AF-A0A9Q8PBQ4-F1
#
_cell.length_a   1.000
_cell.length_b   1.000
_cell.length_c   1.000
_cell.angle_alpha   90.00
_cell.angle_beta   90.00
_cell.angle_gamma   90.00
#
_symmetry.space_group_name_H-M   'P 1'
#
loop_
_entity.id
_entity.type
_entity.pdbx_description
1 polymer ?
#
loop_
_entity_poly.entity_id
_entity_poly.type
_entity_poly.pdbx_seq_one_letter_code
_entity_poly.pdbx_strand_id
1 'polypeptide(L)'
;MSLPTLILAVVPITQWSLISTLLVTAGIAFSLNTWTLPIIKLNPTTTSIPQLLDIGRIGGRTLDPANIAVALVLVFVSVVQAQYPSFAVATSWKVPASASFMLFQVAWWEKLTIFPLERAAIAMKERLEGEKASGQGVWMGRREREEFHGLLDRWGVRHLGRAVPPVIAVGRLVVWRG
;
A
#
# COMPACT_ATOMS: atom_id res chain seq x y z
N MET A 1 38.23 -4.26 9.45
CA MET A 1 37.60 -3.38 8.45
C MET A 1 37.30 -2.05 9.15
N SER A 2 37.76 -0.90 8.62
CA SER A 2 37.48 0.38 9.28
C SER A 2 35.99 0.73 9.16
N LEU A 3 35.43 1.41 10.17
CA LEU A 3 34.03 1.83 10.21
C LEU A 3 33.55 2.52 8.91
N PRO A 4 34.35 3.38 8.25
CA PRO A 4 33.97 3.99 6.97
C PRO A 4 33.76 2.97 5.84
N THR A 5 34.62 1.94 5.79
CA THR A 5 34.57 0.90 4.75
C THR A 5 33.35 0.00 4.91
N LEU A 6 32.97 -0.29 6.16
CA LEU A 6 31.74 -1.03 6.48
C LEU A 6 30.51 -0.23 6.03
N ILE A 7 30.48 1.08 6.30
CA ILE A 7 29.36 1.95 5.93
C ILE A 7 29.20 2.02 4.39
N LEU A 8 30.31 2.17 3.65
CA LEU A 8 30.28 2.18 2.19
C LEU A 8 29.80 0.84 1.59
N ALA A 9 30.09 -0.29 2.25
CA ALA A 9 29.60 -1.60 1.82
C ALA A 9 28.10 -1.81 2.11
N VAL A 10 27.56 -1.18 3.16
CA VAL A 10 26.16 -1.35 3.59
C VAL A 10 25.21 -0.46 2.78
N VAL A 11 25.64 0.73 2.35
CA VAL A 11 24.80 1.69 1.59
C VAL A 11 24.11 1.06 0.36
N PRO A 12 24.81 0.33 -0.54
CA PRO A 12 24.18 -0.30 -1.70
C PRO A 12 23.17 -1.39 -1.32
N ILE A 13 23.45 -2.14 -0.25
CA ILE A 13 22.57 -3.20 0.24
C ILE A 13 21.28 -2.57 0.77
N THR A 14 21.40 -1.55 1.63
CA THR A 14 20.25 -0.81 2.15
C THR A 14 19.41 -0.23 1.02
N GLN A 15 20.03 0.35 -0.01
CA GLN A 15 19.32 0.90 -1.16
C GLN A 15 18.55 -0.15 -1.96
N TRP A 16 19.16 -1.31 -2.22
CA TRP A 16 18.47 -2.40 -2.89
C TRP A 16 17.31 -2.97 -2.08
N SER A 17 17.50 -3.13 -0.77
CA SER A 17 16.42 -3.54 0.13
C SER A 17 15.26 -2.55 0.06
N LEU A 18 15.54 -1.24 0.06
CA LEU A 18 14.53 -0.19 -0.02
C LEU A 18 13.78 -0.19 -1.36
N ILE A 19 14.49 -0.29 -2.49
CA ILE A 19 13.88 -0.41 -3.82
C ILE A 19 12.97 -1.63 -3.87
N SER A 20 13.45 -2.76 -3.35
CA SER A 20 12.71 -4.03 -3.35
C SER A 20 11.44 -3.91 -2.52
N THR A 21 11.51 -3.32 -1.32
CA THR A 21 10.33 -3.12 -0.47
C THR A 21 9.31 -2.19 -1.11
N LEU A 22 9.73 -1.07 -1.70
CA LEU A 22 8.83 -0.14 -2.40
C LEU A 22 8.14 -0.79 -3.60
N LEU A 23 8.88 -1.59 -4.38
CA LEU A 23 8.33 -2.36 -5.49
C LEU A 23 7.32 -3.41 -5.03
N VAL A 24 7.60 -4.11 -3.92
CA VAL A 24 6.65 -5.06 -3.33
C VAL A 24 5.37 -4.34 -2.89
N THR A 25 5.47 -3.20 -2.18
CA THR A 25 4.30 -2.42 -1.75
C THR A 25 3.46 -1.94 -2.93
N ALA A 26 4.09 -1.47 -4.01
CA ALA A 26 3.39 -1.10 -5.24
C ALA A 26 2.76 -2.33 -5.93
N GLY A 27 3.53 -3.41 -6.04
CA GLY A 27 3.11 -4.66 -6.67
C GLY A 27 1.88 -5.26 -6.00
N ILE A 28 1.77 -5.20 -4.67
CA ILE A 28 0.57 -5.64 -3.94
C ILE A 28 -0.66 -4.83 -4.35
N ALA A 29 -0.54 -3.51 -4.51
CA ALA A 29 -1.64 -2.65 -4.94
C ALA A 29 -2.06 -2.92 -6.40
N PHE A 30 -1.10 -3.22 -7.28
CA PHE A 30 -1.39 -3.67 -8.65
C PHE A 30 -2.06 -5.04 -8.66
N SER A 31 -1.54 -6.02 -7.91
CA SER A 31 -2.12 -7.37 -7.81
C SER A 31 -3.56 -7.35 -7.30
N LEU A 32 -3.87 -6.48 -6.33
CA LEU A 32 -5.23 -6.27 -5.85
C LEU A 32 -6.15 -5.83 -6.99
N ASN A 33 -5.71 -4.91 -7.85
CA ASN A 33 -6.50 -4.40 -8.97
C ASN A 33 -6.60 -5.38 -10.15
N THR A 34 -5.51 -6.04 -10.50
CA THR A 34 -5.44 -6.92 -11.68
C THR A 34 -6.08 -8.29 -11.42
N TRP A 35 -5.97 -8.82 -10.20
CA TRP A 35 -6.40 -10.18 -9.89
C TRP A 35 -7.51 -10.22 -8.84
N THR A 36 -7.27 -9.64 -7.67
CA THR A 36 -8.14 -9.84 -6.52
C THR A 36 -9.53 -9.22 -6.71
N LEU A 37 -9.62 -7.94 -7.11
CA LEU A 37 -10.91 -7.28 -7.32
C LEU A 37 -11.73 -7.93 -8.44
N PRO A 38 -11.17 -8.29 -9.62
CA PRO A 38 -11.88 -9.07 -10.62
C PRO A 38 -12.40 -10.41 -10.09
N ILE A 39 -11.60 -11.16 -9.33
CA ILE A 39 -12.03 -12.43 -8.74
C ILE A 39 -13.21 -12.22 -7.78
N ILE A 40 -13.17 -11.18 -6.94
CA ILE A 40 -14.28 -10.85 -6.04
C ILE A 40 -15.54 -10.48 -6.82
N LYS A 41 -15.41 -9.73 -7.94
CA LYS A 41 -16.55 -9.37 -8.80
C LYS A 41 -17.24 -10.57 -9.45
N LEU A 42 -16.50 -11.65 -9.68
CA LEU A 42 -17.05 -12.90 -10.21
C LEU A 42 -17.92 -13.62 -9.18
N ASN A 43 -17.73 -13.39 -7.88
CA ASN A 43 -18.55 -13.99 -6.83
C ASN A 43 -19.91 -13.26 -6.72
N PRO A 44 -21.02 -13.92 -7.07
CA PRO A 44 -22.36 -13.31 -7.08
C PRO A 44 -23.05 -13.36 -5.71
N THR A 45 -22.41 -13.96 -4.70
CA THR A 45 -23.01 -14.18 -3.39
C THR A 45 -22.63 -13.08 -2.41
N THR A 46 -23.41 -12.93 -1.34
CA THR A 46 -23.14 -11.97 -0.26
C THR A 46 -21.80 -12.23 0.45
N THR A 47 -21.16 -13.39 0.23
CA THR A 47 -19.85 -13.74 0.80
C THR A 47 -18.68 -12.96 0.19
N SER A 48 -18.90 -12.31 -0.96
CA SER A 48 -17.90 -11.45 -1.61
C SER A 48 -17.54 -10.21 -0.78
N ILE A 49 -18.48 -9.68 0.01
CA ILE A 49 -18.29 -8.53 0.89
C ILE A 49 -17.34 -8.85 2.05
N PRO A 50 -17.55 -9.91 2.87
CA PRO A 50 -16.59 -10.27 3.90
C PRO A 50 -15.24 -10.69 3.32
N GLN A 51 -15.19 -11.32 2.13
CA GLN A 51 -13.91 -11.57 1.43
C GLN A 51 -13.12 -10.28 1.19
N LEU A 52 -13.78 -9.22 0.70
CA LEU A 52 -13.16 -7.90 0.51
C LEU A 52 -12.66 -7.31 1.84
N LEU A 53 -13.48 -7.36 2.89
CA LEU A 53 -13.14 -6.82 4.20
C LEU A 53 -11.96 -7.57 4.84
N ASP A 54 -11.91 -8.89 4.72
CA ASP A 54 -10.80 -9.70 5.25
C ASP A 54 -9.49 -9.37 4.54
N ILE A 55 -9.51 -9.20 3.22
CA ILE A 55 -8.33 -8.79 2.45
C ILE A 55 -7.88 -7.39 2.88
N GLY A 56 -8.82 -6.44 3.02
CA GLY A 56 -8.53 -5.09 3.49
C GLY A 56 -7.89 -5.09 4.89
N ARG A 57 -8.44 -5.89 5.81
CA ARG A 57 -7.96 -6.02 7.19
C ARG A 57 -6.57 -6.65 7.28
N ILE A 58 -6.32 -7.71 6.51
CA ILE A 58 -4.98 -8.34 6.42
C ILE A 58 -3.99 -7.32 5.86
N GLY A 59 -4.37 -6.60 4.80
CA GLY A 59 -3.60 -5.53 4.22
C GLY A 59 -3.21 -4.47 5.25
N GLY A 60 -4.18 -3.88 5.96
CA GLY A 60 -3.89 -2.85 6.97
C GLY A 60 -3.05 -3.36 8.14
N ARG A 61 -3.30 -4.59 8.62
CA ARG A 61 -2.55 -5.15 9.76
C ARG A 61 -1.08 -5.44 9.43
N THR A 62 -0.77 -5.75 8.16
CA THR A 62 0.57 -6.17 7.73
C THR A 62 1.35 -5.07 7.02
N LEU A 63 0.69 -4.28 6.17
CA LEU A 63 1.34 -3.28 5.33
C LEU A 63 1.57 -1.95 6.03
N ASP A 64 0.65 -1.50 6.89
CA ASP A 64 0.80 -0.20 7.58
C ASP A 64 2.04 -0.20 8.50
N PRO A 65 2.26 -1.20 9.37
CA PRO A 65 3.45 -1.24 10.21
C PRO A 65 4.74 -1.38 9.40
N ALA A 66 4.69 -2.16 8.32
CA ALA A 66 5.84 -2.35 7.42
C ALA A 66 6.21 -1.04 6.72
N ASN A 67 5.23 -0.31 6.17
CA ASN A 67 5.47 0.98 5.52
C ASN A 67 6.05 2.01 6.49
N ILE A 68 5.56 2.07 7.73
CA ILE A 68 6.09 2.96 8.77
C ILE A 68 7.53 2.57 9.13
N ALA A 69 7.81 1.28 9.35
CA ALA A 69 9.15 0.81 9.66
C ALA A 69 10.15 1.18 8.56
N VAL A 70 9.77 0.97 7.30
CA VAL A 70 10.60 1.33 6.13
C VAL A 70 10.80 2.84 6.06
N ALA A 71 9.76 3.64 6.31
CA ALA A 71 9.88 5.10 6.33
C ALA A 71 10.85 5.59 7.40
N LEU A 72 10.83 4.99 8.59
CA LEU A 72 11.76 5.31 9.69
C LEU A 72 13.20 4.91 9.35
N VAL A 73 13.41 3.74 8.74
CA VAL A 73 14.74 3.32 8.25
C VAL A 73 15.27 4.31 7.23
N LEU A 74 14.43 4.79 6.30
CA LEU A 74 14.81 5.81 5.33
C LEU A 74 15.16 7.16 5.96
N VAL A 75 14.46 7.56 7.03
CA VAL A 75 14.81 8.78 7.79
C VAL A 75 16.19 8.61 8.43
N PHE A 76 16.44 7.46 9.06
CA PHE A 76 17.74 7.17 9.66
C PHE A 76 18.86 7.20 8.62
N VAL A 77 18.68 6.54 7.48
CA VAL A 77 19.64 6.55 6.36
C VAL A 77 19.88 7.98 5.86
N SER A 78 18.83 8.79 5.73
CA SER A 78 18.96 10.20 5.34
C SER A 78 19.83 10.99 6.34
N VAL A 79 19.60 10.83 7.65
CA VAL A 79 20.38 11.53 8.68
C VAL A 79 21.84 11.10 8.65
N VAL A 80 22.10 9.79 8.54
CA VAL A 80 23.47 9.24 8.44
C VAL A 80 24.18 9.75 7.19
N GLN A 81 23.50 9.77 6.04
CA GLN A 81 24.07 10.31 4.80
C GLN A 81 24.39 11.80 4.93
N ALA A 82 23.49 12.60 5.50
CA ALA A 82 23.67 14.05 5.64
C ALA A 82 24.90 14.42 6.50
N GLN A 83 25.27 13.57 7.46
CA GLN A 83 26.44 13.78 8.32
C GLN A 83 27.71 13.08 7.83
N TYR A 84 27.65 12.40 6.68
CA TYR A 84 28.78 11.61 6.20
C TYR A 84 29.92 12.52 5.69
N PRO A 85 31.21 12.24 5.99
CA PRO A 85 32.32 13.12 5.62
C PRO A 85 32.53 13.30 4.10
N SER A 86 32.08 12.35 3.28
CA SER A 86 32.21 12.44 1.82
C SER A 86 31.11 13.33 1.24
N PHE A 87 31.49 14.38 0.53
CA PHE A 87 30.57 15.32 -0.13
C PHE A 87 29.56 14.63 -1.07
N ALA A 88 30.00 13.59 -1.79
CA ALA A 88 29.14 12.84 -2.70
C ALA A 88 28.02 12.09 -1.96
N VAL A 89 28.29 11.60 -0.75
CA VAL A 89 27.30 10.93 0.11
C VAL A 89 26.48 11.95 0.91
N ALA A 90 27.11 13.02 1.38
CA ALA A 90 26.47 14.10 2.12
C ALA A 90 25.44 14.88 1.32
N THR A 91 25.46 14.79 -0.01
CA THR A 91 24.47 15.45 -0.88
C THR A 91 23.32 14.52 -1.27
N SER A 92 23.43 13.21 -1.02
CA SER A 92 22.43 12.22 -1.45
C SER A 92 21.25 12.04 -0.49
N TRP A 93 21.32 12.57 0.74
CA TRP A 93 20.30 12.37 1.78
C TRP A 93 18.88 12.74 1.36
N LYS A 94 18.74 13.68 0.41
CA LYS A 94 17.44 14.14 -0.08
C LYS A 94 16.64 13.02 -0.73
N VAL A 95 17.31 12.02 -1.31
CA VAL A 95 16.66 10.89 -1.98
C VAL A 95 15.92 10.00 -0.96
N PRO A 96 16.59 9.40 0.06
CA PRO A 96 15.89 8.63 1.08
C PRO A 96 14.92 9.50 1.91
N ALA A 97 15.22 10.77 2.17
CA ALA A 97 14.26 11.68 2.82
C ALA A 97 12.96 11.83 2.02
N SER A 98 13.07 12.02 0.70
CA SER A 98 11.90 12.12 -0.16
C SER A 98 11.11 10.81 -0.24
N ALA A 99 11.80 9.66 -0.21
CA ALA A 99 11.16 8.34 -0.16
C ALA A 99 10.42 8.11 1.17
N SER A 100 11.01 8.48 2.32
CA SER A 100 10.33 8.47 3.61
C SER A 100 9.06 9.29 3.58
N PHE A 101 9.15 10.52 3.06
CA PHE A 101 8.02 11.42 2.97
C PHE A 101 6.87 10.80 2.15
N MET A 102 7.18 10.22 1.00
CA MET A 102 6.19 9.54 0.16
C MET A 102 5.51 8.37 0.88
N LEU A 103 6.25 7.58 1.68
CA LEU A 103 5.67 6.49 2.46
C LEU A 103 4.77 6.98 3.60
N PHE A 104 5.12 8.07 4.27
CA PHE A 104 4.22 8.67 5.27
C PHE A 104 2.92 9.18 4.64
N GLN A 105 2.97 9.71 3.42
CA GLN A 105 1.76 10.12 2.69
C GLN A 105 0.84 8.94 2.38
N VAL A 106 1.39 7.74 2.14
CA VAL A 106 0.59 6.52 1.90
C VAL A 106 -0.28 6.17 3.11
N ALA A 107 0.28 6.21 4.33
CA ALA A 107 -0.48 5.93 5.55
C ALA A 107 -1.61 6.96 5.79
N TRP A 108 -1.37 8.23 5.43
CA TRP A 108 -2.40 9.26 5.48
C TRP A 108 -3.50 9.04 4.44
N TRP A 109 -3.12 8.65 3.22
CA TRP A 109 -4.03 8.36 2.11
C TRP A 109 -5.03 7.27 2.45
N GLU A 110 -4.59 6.20 3.13
CA GLU A 110 -5.47 5.08 3.51
C GLU A 110 -6.58 5.52 4.45
N LYS A 111 -6.27 6.36 5.43
CA LYS A 111 -7.25 6.90 6.37
C LYS A 111 -8.35 7.71 5.70
N LEU A 112 -7.98 8.51 4.71
CA LEU A 112 -8.90 9.41 4.01
C LEU A 112 -9.70 8.73 2.91
N THR A 113 -9.16 7.66 2.30
CA THR A 113 -9.70 7.14 1.04
C THR A 113 -10.17 5.69 1.10
N ILE A 114 -9.51 4.84 1.90
CA ILE A 114 -9.83 3.41 2.00
C ILE A 114 -10.82 3.14 3.13
N PHE A 115 -10.62 3.71 4.33
CA PHE A 115 -11.53 3.50 5.46
C PHE A 115 -12.99 3.92 5.23
N PRO A 116 -13.30 5.00 4.48
CA PRO A 116 -14.68 5.30 4.12
C PRO A 116 -15.33 4.21 3.26
N LEU A 117 -14.57 3.58 2.36
CA LEU A 117 -15.06 2.49 1.50
C LEU A 117 -15.27 1.20 2.29
N GLU A 118 -14.39 0.91 3.25
CA GLU A 118 -14.57 -0.18 4.20
C GLU A 118 -15.86 -0.02 5.01
N ARG A 119 -16.12 1.18 5.55
CA ARG A 119 -17.38 1.50 6.24
C ARG A 119 -18.60 1.31 5.35
N ALA A 120 -18.53 1.73 4.08
CA ALA A 120 -19.60 1.50 3.12
C ALA A 120 -19.85 0.01 2.84
N ALA A 121 -18.78 -0.80 2.75
CA ALA A 121 -18.88 -2.24 2.59
C ALA A 121 -19.47 -2.94 3.83
N ILE A 122 -19.10 -2.50 5.03
CA ILE A 122 -19.70 -2.98 6.30
C ILE A 122 -21.20 -2.66 6.33
N ALA A 123 -21.60 -1.42 6.03
CA ALA A 123 -23.01 -1.04 6.00
C ALA A 123 -23.81 -1.86 4.97
N MET A 124 -23.22 -2.16 3.81
CA MET A 124 -23.84 -3.04 2.81
C MET A 124 -23.99 -4.47 3.33
N LYS A 125 -22.99 -5.00 4.03
CA LYS A 125 -23.06 -6.32 4.66
C LYS A 125 -24.20 -6.39 5.67
N GLU A 126 -24.29 -5.42 6.58
CA GLU A 126 -25.32 -5.36 7.63
C GLU A 126 -26.73 -5.28 7.03
N ARG A 127 -26.92 -4.49 5.97
CA ARG A 127 -28.19 -4.39 5.23
C ARG A 127 -28.62 -5.74 4.66
N LEU A 128 -27.70 -6.44 3.99
CA LEU A 128 -27.95 -7.73 3.35
C LEU A 128 -28.17 -8.87 4.37
N GLU A 129 -27.51 -8.82 5.52
CA GLU A 129 -27.71 -9.77 6.62
C GLU A 129 -29.07 -9.55 7.32
N GLY A 130 -29.52 -8.31 7.45
CA GLY A 130 -30.86 -7.99 7.92
C GLY A 130 -31.96 -8.50 6.99
N GLU A 131 -31.75 -8.42 5.67
CA GLU A 131 -32.67 -8.94 4.65
C GLU A 131 -32.69 -10.47 4.61
N LYS A 132 -31.56 -11.16 4.89
CA LYS A 132 -31.53 -12.64 5.00
C LYS A 132 -32.44 -13.19 6.09
N ALA A 133 -32.62 -12.47 7.19
CA ALA A 133 -33.57 -12.86 8.23
C ALA A 133 -35.03 -12.87 7.71
N SER A 134 -35.30 -12.22 6.57
CA SER A 134 -36.62 -12.19 5.92
C SER A 134 -36.82 -13.25 4.82
N GLY A 135 -35.84 -14.15 4.59
CA GLY A 135 -36.00 -15.33 3.73
C GLY A 135 -35.47 -15.22 2.30
N GLN A 136 -34.84 -14.10 1.91
CA GLN A 136 -34.11 -14.00 0.63
C GLN A 136 -32.69 -14.58 0.77
N GLY A 137 -32.33 -15.46 -0.17
CA GLY A 137 -31.15 -16.33 -0.08
C GLY A 137 -29.78 -15.66 -0.15
N VAL A 138 -28.73 -16.48 -0.23
CA VAL A 138 -27.29 -16.13 -0.19
C VAL A 138 -26.81 -15.29 -1.40
N TRP A 139 -27.67 -15.05 -2.38
CA TRP A 139 -27.33 -14.40 -3.64
C TRP A 139 -27.62 -12.89 -3.59
N MET A 140 -26.71 -12.07 -4.11
CA MET A 140 -26.97 -10.63 -4.24
C MET A 140 -27.95 -10.39 -5.39
N GLY A 141 -28.95 -9.54 -5.14
CA GLY A 141 -29.78 -9.00 -6.21
C GLY A 141 -28.96 -8.14 -7.17
N ARG A 142 -29.55 -7.83 -8.32
CA ARG A 142 -28.86 -7.10 -9.40
C ARG A 142 -28.39 -5.72 -8.94
N ARG A 143 -29.24 -5.01 -8.19
CA ARG A 143 -28.96 -3.66 -7.69
C ARG A 143 -27.81 -3.67 -6.68
N GLU A 144 -27.84 -4.61 -5.74
CA GLU A 144 -26.83 -4.76 -4.69
C GLU A 144 -25.48 -5.13 -5.31
N ARG A 145 -25.51 -5.98 -6.33
CA ARG A 145 -24.31 -6.35 -7.09
C ARG A 145 -23.70 -5.17 -7.84
N GLU A 146 -24.52 -4.35 -8.51
CA GLU A 146 -24.07 -3.13 -9.20
C GLU A 146 -23.47 -2.12 -8.20
N GLU A 147 -24.11 -1.93 -7.05
CA GLU A 147 -23.61 -1.06 -5.97
C GLU A 147 -22.27 -1.57 -5.42
N PHE A 148 -22.15 -2.88 -5.19
CA PHE A 148 -20.91 -3.51 -4.72
C PHE A 148 -19.79 -3.43 -5.76
N HIS A 149 -20.09 -3.64 -7.04
CA HIS A 149 -19.12 -3.48 -8.12
C HIS A 149 -18.60 -2.05 -8.20
N GLY A 150 -19.47 -1.04 -8.08
CA GLY A 150 -19.06 0.36 -8.02
C GLY A 150 -18.21 0.67 -6.79
N LEU A 151 -18.44 -0.01 -5.66
CA LEU A 151 -17.59 0.09 -4.47
C LEU A 151 -16.20 -0.50 -4.73
N LEU A 152 -16.13 -1.68 -5.35
CA LEU A 152 -14.86 -2.33 -5.73
C LEU A 152 -14.08 -1.48 -6.73
N ASP A 153 -14.73 -0.82 -7.69
CA ASP A 153 -14.08 0.07 -8.64
C ASP A 153 -13.44 1.28 -7.96
N ARG A 154 -14.19 1.94 -7.08
CA ARG A 154 -13.64 3.04 -6.27
C ARG A 154 -12.47 2.55 -5.43
N TRP A 155 -12.59 1.38 -4.81
CA TRP A 155 -11.53 0.81 -4.00
C TRP A 155 -10.27 0.54 -4.84
N GLY A 156 -10.44 -0.05 -6.02
CA GLY A 156 -9.35 -0.28 -6.98
C GLY A 156 -8.61 0.99 -7.35
N VAL A 157 -9.34 2.03 -7.77
CA VAL A 157 -8.76 3.34 -8.12
C VAL A 157 -8.00 3.95 -6.94
N ARG A 158 -8.52 3.88 -5.71
CA ARG A 158 -7.82 4.39 -4.52
C ARG A 158 -6.53 3.62 -4.23
N HIS A 159 -6.49 2.30 -4.45
CA HIS A 159 -5.26 1.53 -4.32
C HIS A 159 -4.27 1.75 -5.45
N LEU A 160 -4.72 2.00 -6.69
CA LEU A 160 -3.83 2.43 -7.78
C LEU A 160 -3.18 3.77 -7.43
N GLY A 161 -3.96 4.72 -6.91
CA GLY A 161 -3.42 5.99 -6.40
C GLY A 161 -2.35 5.76 -5.31
N ARG A 162 -2.57 4.80 -4.41
CA ARG A 162 -1.60 4.39 -3.38
C ARG A 162 -0.29 3.82 -3.96
N ALA A 163 -0.33 3.20 -5.14
CA ALA A 163 0.84 2.58 -5.77
C ALA A 163 1.79 3.60 -6.42
N VAL A 164 1.28 4.79 -6.77
CA VAL A 164 2.05 5.82 -7.50
C VAL A 164 3.24 6.37 -6.70
N PRO A 165 3.10 6.80 -5.42
CA PRO A 165 4.24 7.35 -4.69
C PRO A 165 5.42 6.38 -4.52
N PRO A 166 5.21 5.09 -4.16
CA PRO A 166 6.30 4.11 -4.14
C PRO A 166 7.01 3.94 -5.49
N VAL A 167 6.27 3.93 -6.61
CA VAL A 167 6.87 3.83 -7.95
C VAL A 167 7.72 5.05 -8.29
N ILE A 168 7.24 6.26 -7.96
CA ILE A 168 8.01 7.50 -8.13
C ILE A 168 9.28 7.46 -7.26
N ALA A 169 9.17 6.99 -6.02
CA ALA A 169 10.31 6.86 -5.10
C ALA A 169 11.36 5.87 -5.65
N VAL A 170 10.93 4.74 -6.23
CA VAL A 170 11.82 3.79 -6.90
C VAL A 170 12.52 4.44 -8.09
N GLY A 171 11.79 5.16 -8.96
CA GLY A 171 12.38 5.86 -10.09
C GLY A 171 13.48 6.84 -9.66
N ARG A 172 13.26 7.59 -8.57
CA ARG A 172 14.27 8.48 -7.99
C ARG A 172 15.48 7.74 -7.44
N LEU A 173 15.27 6.61 -6.75
CA LEU A 173 16.34 5.79 -6.20
C LEU A 173 17.19 5.11 -7.29
N VAL A 174 16.57 4.72 -8.41
CA VAL A 174 17.26 4.10 -9.56
C VAL A 174 18.05 5.14 -10.36
N VAL A 175 17.45 6.28 -10.70
CA VAL A 175 18.13 7.37 -11.44
C VAL A 175 19.33 7.91 -10.67
N TRP A 176 19.25 8.01 -9.34
CA TRP A 176 20.37 8.44 -8.51
C TRP A 176 21.60 7.50 -8.58
N ARG A 177 21.41 6.27 -9.06
CA ARG A 177 22.45 5.24 -9.12
C ARG A 177 23.19 5.16 -10.47
N GLY A 178 22.61 5.73 -11.53
CA GLY A 178 23.19 5.79 -12.89
C GLY A 178 23.90 7.11 -13.14
#